data_AF-A0A2V9C9C2-F1
#
_entry.id   AF-A0A2V9C9C2-F1
#
_cell.length_a   1.000
_cell.length_b   1.000
_cell.length_c   1.000
_cell.angle_alpha   90.00
_cell.angle_beta   90.00
_cell.angle_gamma   90.00
#
_symmetry.space_group_name_H-M   'P 1'
#
loop_
_entity.id
_entity.type
_entity.pdbx_description
1 polymer ?
#
loop_
_entity_poly.entity_id
_entity_poly.type
_entity_poly.pdbx_seq_one_letter_code
_entity_poly.pdbx_strand_id
1 'polypeptide(L)' 'MSDQITVGSVVQLKSGGPKMTVTKVESWNGVMRASCEWFDRNKSAKDFFPLGALKLVAEESSGPAILVGRPGIWS' A
#
# COMPACT_ATOMS: atom_id res chain seq x y z
N MET A 1 -1.55 -11.64 -8.56
CA MET A 1 -0.92 -10.66 -7.64
C MET A 1 -2.02 -10.25 -6.67
N SER A 2 -2.00 -10.81 -5.45
CA SER A 2 -2.98 -10.47 -4.42
C SER A 2 -2.54 -9.15 -3.81
N ASP A 3 -2.99 -8.02 -4.36
CA ASP A 3 -2.79 -6.68 -3.80
C ASP A 3 -3.53 -6.53 -2.46
N GLN A 4 -3.03 -7.23 -1.45
CA GLN A 4 -3.55 -7.17 -0.10
C GLN A 4 -3.01 -5.89 0.53
N ILE A 5 -3.91 -4.96 0.81
CA ILE A 5 -3.58 -3.72 1.53
C ILE A 5 -3.10 -4.11 2.93
N THR A 6 -1.81 -3.97 3.18
CA THR A 6 -1.16 -4.27 4.47
C THR A 6 -0.57 -3.00 5.08
N VAL A 7 -0.25 -3.07 6.38
CA VAL A 7 0.48 -2.00 7.06
C VAL A 7 1.81 -1.75 6.36
N GLY A 8 2.11 -0.47 6.09
CA GLY A 8 3.26 -0.02 5.31
C GLY A 8 2.98 0.18 3.83
N SER A 9 1.83 -0.27 3.31
CA SER A 9 1.45 -0.03 1.92
C SER A 9 1.06 1.42 1.68
N VAL A 10 1.49 1.98 0.56
CA VAL A 10 1.01 3.29 0.09
C VAL A 10 -0.28 3.08 -0.71
N VAL A 11 -1.29 3.84 -0.39
CA VAL A 11 -2.65 3.75 -0.96
C VAL A 11 -3.14 5.13 -1.35
N GLN A 12 -4.14 5.18 -2.23
CA GLN A 12 -4.81 6.40 -2.65
C GLN A 12 -6.30 6.13 -2.81
N LEU A 13 -7.14 7.13 -2.62
CA LEU A 13 -8.56 7.00 -2.88
C LEU A 13 -8.84 6.84 -4.39
N LYS A 14 -9.78 5.96 -4.73
CA LYS A 14 -10.25 5.79 -6.12
C LYS A 14 -10.86 7.07 -6.71
N SER A 15 -11.36 7.97 -5.85
CA SER A 15 -11.90 9.28 -6.24
C SER A 15 -10.83 10.30 -6.63
N GLY A 16 -9.54 9.98 -6.43
CA GLY A 16 -8.45 10.96 -6.45
C GLY A 16 -8.19 11.55 -5.06
N GLY A 17 -6.97 12.00 -4.81
CA GLY A 17 -6.51 12.49 -3.51
C GLY A 17 -5.01 12.33 -3.30
N PRO A 18 -4.47 12.74 -2.14
CA PRO A 18 -3.06 12.54 -1.81
C PRO A 18 -2.75 11.03 -1.62
N LYS A 19 -1.48 10.67 -1.80
CA LYS A 19 -0.97 9.35 -1.43
C LYS A 19 -0.93 9.25 0.10
N MET A 20 -1.39 8.14 0.64
CA MET A 20 -1.48 7.90 2.08
C MET A 20 -0.81 6.57 2.42
N THR A 21 -0.28 6.44 3.62
CA THR A 21 0.38 5.22 4.09
C THR A 21 -0.50 4.50 5.08
N VAL A 22 -0.71 3.20 4.88
CA VAL A 22 -1.50 2.39 5.80
C VAL A 22 -0.68 2.14 7.06
N THR A 23 -1.13 2.69 8.17
CA THR A 23 -0.49 2.51 9.48
C THR A 23 -1.09 1.36 10.26
N LYS A 24 -2.36 1.01 9.99
CA LYS A 24 -3.05 -0.08 10.66
C LYS A 24 -4.21 -0.59 9.81
N VAL A 25 -4.48 -1.89 9.87
CA VAL A 25 -5.70 -2.48 9.30
C VAL A 25 -6.45 -3.17 10.42
N GLU A 26 -7.71 -2.81 10.60
CA GLU A 26 -8.57 -3.38 11.65
C GLU A 26 -9.97 -3.67 11.11
N SER A 27 -10.64 -4.64 11.74
CA SER A 27 -12.03 -4.97 11.45
C SER A 27 -12.94 -4.34 12.49
N TRP A 28 -13.85 -3.48 12.06
CA TRP A 28 -14.82 -2.81 12.93
C TRP A 28 -16.24 -3.13 12.46
N ASN A 29 -17.04 -3.78 13.33
CA ASN A 29 -18.38 -4.29 13.01
C ASN A 29 -18.42 -5.20 11.77
N GLY A 30 -17.39 -6.06 11.59
CA GLY A 30 -17.30 -6.96 10.44
C GLY A 30 -16.88 -6.28 9.13
N VAL A 31 -16.58 -4.98 9.16
CA VAL A 31 -16.09 -4.22 8.01
C VAL A 31 -14.59 -3.95 8.21
N MET A 32 -13.77 -4.39 7.26
CA MET A 32 -12.34 -4.07 7.25
C MET A 32 -12.09 -2.61 6.88
N ARG A 33 -11.30 -1.93 7.71
CA ARG A 33 -10.92 -0.53 7.56
C ARG A 33 -9.41 -0.41 7.70
N ALA A 34 -8.81 0.47 6.93
CA ALA A 34 -7.41 0.82 7.04
C ALA A 34 -7.27 2.24 7.60
N SER A 35 -6.51 2.36 8.68
CA SER A 35 -5.98 3.63 9.15
C SER A 35 -4.89 4.08 8.18
N CYS A 36 -5.12 5.21 7.54
CA CYS A 36 -4.21 5.80 6.58
C CYS A 36 -3.67 7.10 7.17
N GLU A 37 -2.36 7.29 7.12
CA GLU A 37 -1.69 8.52 7.54
C GLU A 37 -0.95 9.12 6.35
N TRP A 38 -1.07 10.43 6.16
CA TRP A 38 -0.40 11.17 5.09
C TRP A 38 0.08 12.52 5.61
N PHE A 39 0.98 13.13 4.86
CA PHE A 39 1.51 14.46 5.18
C PHE A 39 0.83 15.50 4.28
N ASP A 40 0.06 16.41 4.88
CA ASP A 40 -0.40 17.62 4.19
C ASP A 40 0.47 18.80 4.62
N ARG A 41 1.34 19.24 3.72
CA ARG A 41 2.30 20.34 3.90
C ARG A 41 3.24 20.16 5.09
N ASN A 42 2.76 20.43 6.30
CA ASN A 42 3.54 20.41 7.54
C ASN A 42 2.81 19.72 8.70
N LYS A 43 1.73 18.99 8.43
CA LYS A 43 0.97 18.25 9.44
C LYS A 43 0.75 16.81 8.97
N SER A 44 0.95 15.86 9.87
CA SER A 44 0.46 14.50 9.67
C SER A 44 -1.06 14.51 9.85
N ALA A 45 -1.76 14.05 8.83
CA ALA A 45 -3.19 13.82 8.84
C ALA A 45 -3.40 12.31 8.84
N LYS A 46 -4.34 11.85 9.67
CA LYS A 46 -4.71 10.44 9.78
C LYS A 46 -6.21 10.29 9.68
N ASP A 47 -6.65 9.27 8.94
CA ASP A 47 -8.07 9.01 8.73
C ASP A 47 -8.32 7.53 8.43
N PHE A 48 -9.57 7.10 8.58
CA PHE A 48 -9.94 5.70 8.42
C PHE A 48 -10.76 5.50 7.16
N PHE A 49 -10.21 4.71 6.23
CA PHE A 49 -10.88 4.44 4.98
C PHE A 49 -11.23 2.96 4.85
N PRO A 50 -12.40 2.63 4.27
CA PRO A 50 -12.74 1.26 3.95
C PRO A 50 -11.82 0.75 2.83
N LEU A 51 -11.40 -0.52 2.90
CA LEU A 51 -10.49 -1.12 1.92
C LEU A 51 -11.04 -1.03 0.47
N GLY A 52 -12.36 -1.08 0.29
CA GLY A 52 -12.99 -0.97 -1.03
C GLY A 52 -12.84 0.40 -1.70
N ALA A 53 -12.65 1.48 -0.94
CA ALA A 53 -12.47 2.84 -1.45
C ALA A 53 -10.99 3.17 -1.75
N LEU A 54 -10.08 2.37 -1.21
CA LEU A 54 -8.65 2.51 -1.40
C LEU A 54 -8.20 1.76 -2.65
N LYS A 55 -7.17 2.31 -3.29
CA LYS A 55 -6.40 1.69 -4.36
C LYS A 55 -4.96 1.62 -3.86
N LEU A 56 -4.36 0.43 -3.96
CA LEU A 56 -2.93 0.30 -3.67
C LEU A 56 -2.17 1.10 -4.72
N VAL A 57 -1.40 2.08 -4.26
CA VAL A 57 -0.41 2.75 -5.09
C VAL A 57 0.84 1.96 -4.81
N ALA A 58 1.14 1.01 -5.70
CA ALA A 58 2.48 0.47 -5.73
C ALA A 58 3.42 1.66 -5.92
N GLU A 59 4.02 2.15 -4.83
CA GLU A 59 5.35 2.71 -4.96
C GLU A 59 6.14 1.54 -5.48
N GLU A 60 6.47 1.61 -6.76
CA GLU A 60 7.37 0.72 -7.44
C GLU A 60 8.76 0.89 -6.82
N SER A 61 8.90 0.56 -5.54
CA SER A 61 10.09 -0.14 -5.06
C SER A 61 9.98 -1.56 -5.58
N SER A 62 9.99 -1.68 -6.91
CA SER A 62 10.84 -2.62 -7.58
C SER A 62 12.27 -2.28 -7.12
N GLY A 63 12.60 -2.60 -5.86
CA GLY A 63 13.94 -3.07 -5.59
C GLY A 63 14.17 -4.13 -6.65
N PRO A 64 15.24 -4.01 -7.47
CA PRO A 64 15.39 -4.86 -8.63
C PRO A 64 15.19 -6.26 -8.11
N ALA A 65 14.24 -6.98 -8.70
CA ALA A 65 14.28 -8.42 -8.68
C ALA A 65 15.70 -8.72 -9.14
N ILE A 66 16.62 -8.96 -8.19
CA ILE A 66 17.92 -9.50 -8.51
C ILE A 66 17.51 -10.83 -9.07
N LEU A 67 17.48 -10.84 -10.40
CA LEU A 67 17.29 -12.01 -11.23
C LEU A 67 18.26 -13.00 -10.62
N VAL A 68 17.74 -13.93 -9.83
CA VAL A 68 18.52 -15.05 -9.32
C VAL A 68 18.93 -15.77 -10.59
N GLY A 69 20.14 -15.44 -11.04
CA GLY A 69 20.67 -15.89 -12.32
C GLY A 69 20.73 -17.39 -12.29
N ARG A 70 19.81 -18.02 -13.03
CA ARG A 70 19.90 -19.40 -13.48
C ARG A 70 19.16 -19.46 -14.81
N PRO A 71 19.61 -20.22 -15.84
CA PRO A 71 20.74 -21.16 -15.89
C PRO A 71 21.62 -21.05 -17.15
N GLY A 72 22.79 -21.70 -17.14
CA GLY A 72 23.61 -21.98 -18.33
C GLY A 72 25.09 -21.69 -18.07
N ILE A 73 26.06 -22.55 -18.35
CA ILE A 73 26.17 -23.78 -19.13
C ILE A 73 27.30 -24.58 -18.47
N TRP A 74 27.12 -25.87 -18.20
CA TRP A 74 28.27 -26.78 -18.11
C TRP A 74 28.64 -27.20 -19.53
N SER A 75 29.85 -26.87 -19.96
CA SER A 75 30.57 -27.48 -21.08
C SER A 75 32.04 -27.56 -20.70
#